data_AF-A0A0D0VQ68-F1
#
_entry.id   AF-A0A0D0VQ68-F1
#
_cell.length_a   1.000
_cell.length_b   1.000
_cell.length_c   1.000
_cell.angle_alpha   90.00
_cell.angle_beta   90.00
_cell.angle_gamma   90.00
#
_symmetry.space_group_name_H-M   'P 1'
#
loop_
_entity.id
_entity.type
_entity.pdbx_description
1 polymer ?
#
loop_
_entity_poly.entity_id
_entity_poly.type
_entity_poly.pdbx_seq_one_letter_code
_entity_poly.pdbx_strand_id
1 'polypeptide(L)'
;MSWADDNDPGSRPQPAVLAAEAGRLAAGAERRVAAPASVVRQHLLRAIRDLAFDLRAEQLSLLEAVRGSKLGGVTLSATRVPVFLRVGLEADAAGTRVTVLLADRWVGKVGRNWGLTSVYVELFGSVLSAVDGVLGRLDPAAAAFAPWWRQTGPGDVAIMQNAAGIANRAGAVLSRHASRLLDGDAATPRRASVSRAGTETFTFETPQAVAEVPAELADGMLMVGTLVASRPDGMPPHLVAQVQSLVVRIEEHLAAVAGTVGSAPAARFTVDPADVPVVTFLHQQARIRGMLPVRTLRTCTTCRLEKVTNPDLERLQERTRRTRDLASSISAVVTPYVLAGRLVQLNGKGPSFACPRCQGMDADETVVTYCQRCGDRRAETALRTCPKCQFDFRSLLAGDRPWQPRATQPTGVAAPATAAAPGPAPEPALPPAPPAPTVAPSPPPPGAPRRVDPEAEQWPRPPGYAPG
;
A
#
# COMPACT_ATOMS: atom_id res chain seq x y z
N MET A 1 18.34 39.85 3.70
CA MET A 1 18.75 38.61 3.01
C MET A 1 17.55 38.09 2.25
N SER A 2 17.47 38.35 0.95
CA SER A 2 16.39 37.89 0.07
C SER A 2 16.71 36.46 -0.39
N TRP A 3 15.82 35.51 -0.09
CA TRP A 3 16.01 34.08 -0.35
C TRP A 3 15.37 33.64 -1.67
N ALA A 4 15.67 34.34 -2.75
CA ALA A 4 15.19 34.00 -4.09
C ALA A 4 16.35 34.09 -5.08
N ASP A 5 17.20 33.07 -5.12
CA ASP A 5 17.98 32.76 -6.31
C ASP A 5 17.23 31.69 -7.09
N ASP A 6 16.70 32.13 -8.24
CA ASP A 6 15.70 31.44 -9.06
C ASP A 6 16.32 30.86 -10.36
N ASN A 7 17.63 30.60 -10.39
CA ASN A 7 18.33 30.19 -11.63
C ASN A 7 19.43 29.13 -11.39
N ASP A 8 19.07 27.94 -10.91
CA ASP A 8 19.92 26.75 -11.07
C ASP A 8 19.13 25.65 -11.82
N PRO A 9 19.45 25.36 -13.10
CA PRO A 9 18.72 24.41 -13.92
C PRO A 9 18.96 22.93 -13.57
N GLY A 10 19.78 22.61 -12.56
CA GLY A 10 20.16 21.24 -12.21
C GLY A 10 19.17 20.42 -11.36
N SER A 11 18.13 21.03 -10.80
CA SER A 11 17.35 20.37 -9.73
C SER A 11 15.89 20.79 -9.68
N ARG A 12 15.27 21.16 -10.82
CA ARG A 12 13.85 21.52 -10.82
C ARG A 12 13.01 20.23 -10.81
N PRO A 13 12.19 19.99 -9.78
CA PRO A 13 11.35 18.79 -9.73
C PRO A 13 10.40 18.74 -10.93
N GLN A 14 9.98 17.52 -11.30
CA GLN A 14 8.92 17.35 -12.28
C GLN A 14 7.71 18.23 -11.88
N PRO A 15 7.18 19.08 -12.77
CA PRO A 15 6.12 20.02 -12.44
C PRO A 15 4.87 19.34 -11.89
N ALA A 16 4.60 18.09 -12.29
CA ALA A 16 3.54 17.26 -11.71
C ALA A 16 3.72 17.00 -10.21
N VAL A 17 4.95 16.81 -9.74
CA VAL A 17 5.26 16.59 -8.31
C VAL A 17 5.04 17.87 -7.51
N LEU A 18 5.47 19.02 -8.03
CA LEU A 18 5.20 20.32 -7.41
C LEU A 18 3.71 20.65 -7.38
N ALA A 19 2.98 20.31 -8.44
CA ALA A 19 1.54 20.53 -8.51
C ALA A 19 0.78 19.66 -7.51
N ALA A 20 1.18 18.39 -7.34
CA ALA A 20 0.58 17.48 -6.37
C ALA A 20 0.77 17.95 -4.92
N GLU A 21 1.89 18.60 -4.61
CA GLU A 21 2.21 19.14 -3.29
C GLU A 21 1.95 20.65 -3.17
N ALA A 22 1.14 21.24 -4.05
CA ALA A 22 0.87 22.66 -4.04
C ALA A 22 0.30 23.14 -2.68
N GLY A 23 0.96 24.11 -2.06
CA GLY A 23 0.62 24.62 -0.73
C GLY A 23 1.25 23.85 0.43
N ARG A 24 2.01 22.80 0.16
CA ARG A 24 2.82 22.07 1.14
C ARG A 24 4.25 22.60 1.25
N LEU A 25 4.81 22.44 2.45
CA LEU A 25 6.24 22.55 2.68
C LEU A 25 6.83 21.23 2.20
N ALA A 26 7.57 21.30 1.10
CA ALA A 26 8.13 20.15 0.42
C ALA A 26 9.61 20.36 0.13
N ALA A 27 10.35 19.27 0.05
CA ALA A 27 11.73 19.25 -0.41
C ALA A 27 11.98 17.96 -1.18
N GLY A 28 12.96 17.97 -2.06
CA GLY A 28 13.33 16.77 -2.78
C GLY A 28 14.68 16.84 -3.44
N ALA A 29 15.14 15.68 -3.88
CA ALA A 29 16.39 15.51 -4.58
C ALA A 29 16.29 14.34 -5.55
N GLU A 30 17.16 14.33 -6.54
CA GLU A 30 17.31 13.25 -7.50
C GLU A 30 18.78 12.84 -7.56
N ARG A 31 19.05 11.53 -7.66
CA ARG A 31 20.39 10.99 -7.85
C ARG A 31 20.34 9.74 -8.70
N ARG A 32 21.35 9.57 -9.55
CA ARG A 32 21.57 8.33 -10.30
C ARG A 32 22.63 7.50 -9.60
N VAL A 33 22.41 6.19 -9.52
CA VAL A 33 23.28 5.23 -8.82
C VAL A 33 23.54 4.07 -9.77
N ALA A 34 24.80 3.71 -9.99
CA ALA A 34 25.23 2.57 -10.82
C ALA A 34 25.00 1.22 -10.13
N ALA A 35 23.83 1.02 -9.53
CA ALA A 35 23.43 -0.21 -8.87
C ALA A 35 22.01 -0.62 -9.33
N PRO A 36 21.68 -1.93 -9.34
CA PRO A 36 20.34 -2.41 -9.67
C PRO A 36 19.29 -1.88 -8.68
N ALA A 37 18.09 -1.60 -9.18
CA ALA A 37 17.00 -1.03 -8.37
C ALA A 37 16.63 -1.90 -7.15
N SER A 38 16.75 -3.22 -7.26
CA SER A 38 16.51 -4.15 -6.14
C SER A 38 17.51 -3.95 -5.00
N VAL A 39 18.79 -3.71 -5.31
CA VAL A 39 19.85 -3.46 -4.31
C VAL A 39 19.63 -2.08 -3.67
N VAL A 40 19.42 -1.06 -4.49
CA VAL A 40 19.13 0.31 -4.02
C VAL A 40 17.93 0.31 -3.07
N ARG A 41 16.84 -0.35 -3.46
CA ARG A 41 15.62 -0.51 -2.66
C ARG A 41 15.88 -1.15 -1.29
N GLN A 42 16.67 -2.22 -1.22
CA GLN A 42 16.98 -2.89 0.06
C GLN A 42 17.69 -1.94 1.03
N HIS A 43 18.66 -1.18 0.55
CA HIS A 43 19.40 -0.22 1.36
C HIS A 43 18.53 0.96 1.81
N LEU A 44 17.67 1.48 0.92
CA LEU A 44 16.71 2.53 1.26
C LEU A 44 15.68 2.05 2.29
N LEU A 45 15.17 0.83 2.17
CA LEU A 45 14.24 0.27 3.15
C LEU A 45 14.84 0.16 4.56
N ARG A 46 16.15 -0.10 4.67
CA ARG A 46 16.85 -0.04 5.95
C ARG A 46 16.94 1.40 6.45
N ALA A 47 17.39 2.32 5.60
CA ALA A 47 17.51 3.74 5.95
C ALA A 47 16.18 4.36 6.43
N ILE A 48 15.07 4.04 5.77
CA ILE A 48 13.72 4.50 6.14
C ILE A 48 13.35 4.02 7.56
N ARG A 49 13.68 2.76 7.90
CA ARG A 49 13.44 2.22 9.25
C ARG A 49 14.34 2.89 10.30
N ASP A 50 15.62 3.07 9.98
CA ASP A 50 16.59 3.73 10.87
C ASP A 50 16.18 5.19 11.17
N LEU A 51 15.53 5.84 10.20
CA LEU A 51 14.96 7.19 10.34
C LEU A 51 13.60 7.23 11.06
N ALA A 52 13.14 6.09 11.59
CA ALA A 52 11.87 5.92 12.30
C ALA A 52 10.64 6.31 11.47
N PHE A 53 10.66 6.02 10.17
CA PHE A 53 9.47 6.10 9.33
C PHE A 53 8.71 4.77 9.31
N ASP A 54 7.39 4.85 9.42
CA ASP A 54 6.46 3.75 9.19
C ASP A 54 6.17 3.62 7.69
N LEU A 55 6.54 2.49 7.09
CA LEU A 55 6.27 2.19 5.68
C LEU A 55 4.75 2.05 5.42
N ARG A 56 4.24 2.84 4.48
CA ARG A 56 2.84 2.84 4.01
C ARG A 56 2.65 2.07 2.72
N ALA A 57 3.56 2.26 1.76
CA ALA A 57 3.59 1.51 0.51
C ALA A 57 5.00 1.00 0.26
N GLU A 58 5.08 -0.26 -0.16
CA GLU A 58 6.33 -0.93 -0.47
C GLU A 58 6.16 -1.63 -1.82
N GLN A 59 6.31 -0.86 -2.90
CA GLN A 59 6.26 -1.32 -4.29
C GLN A 59 7.68 -1.53 -4.81
N LEU A 60 7.81 -1.99 -6.06
CA LEU A 60 9.13 -2.19 -6.67
C LEU A 60 9.79 -0.86 -7.05
N SER A 61 9.01 0.01 -7.69
CA SER A 61 9.42 1.35 -8.15
C SER A 61 9.12 2.48 -7.14
N LEU A 62 8.39 2.20 -6.06
CA LEU A 62 7.91 3.23 -5.14
C LEU A 62 7.95 2.79 -3.67
N LEU A 63 8.56 3.62 -2.83
CA LEU A 63 8.49 3.50 -1.38
C LEU A 63 7.78 4.72 -0.81
N GLU A 64 6.72 4.51 -0.03
CA GLU A 64 6.03 5.58 0.70
C GLU A 64 6.10 5.29 2.19
N ALA A 65 6.49 6.29 2.97
CA ALA A 65 6.62 6.16 4.41
C ALA A 65 6.15 7.42 5.11
N VAL A 66 5.73 7.29 6.36
CA VAL A 66 5.31 8.41 7.20
C VAL A 66 6.02 8.39 8.53
N ARG A 67 6.31 9.57 9.06
CA ARG A 67 6.88 9.73 10.39
C ARG A 67 6.09 10.78 11.16
N GLY A 68 6.09 10.65 12.48
CA GLY A 68 5.49 11.61 13.39
C GLY A 68 3.97 11.54 13.43
N SER A 69 3.39 12.38 14.30
CA SER A 69 1.95 12.49 14.48
C SER A 69 1.52 13.95 14.46
N LYS A 70 0.25 14.22 14.14
CA LYS A 70 -0.27 15.60 14.16
C LYS A 70 -0.17 16.24 15.55
N LEU A 71 -0.27 15.43 16.61
CA LEU A 71 -0.06 15.87 18.00
C LEU A 71 1.41 16.21 18.29
N GLY A 72 2.35 15.49 17.67
CA GLY A 72 3.78 15.72 17.81
C GLY A 72 4.23 17.10 17.37
N GLY A 73 3.60 17.66 16.33
CA GLY A 73 3.90 19.00 15.84
C GLY A 73 3.54 20.13 16.81
N VAL A 74 2.63 19.91 17.76
CA VAL A 74 2.32 20.88 18.83
C VAL A 74 3.48 21.02 19.82
N THR A 75 4.26 19.96 20.01
CA THR A 75 5.40 19.94 20.94
C THR A 75 6.71 20.47 20.33
N LEU A 76 6.69 20.92 19.07
CA LEU A 76 7.85 21.42 18.31
C LEU A 76 9.07 20.48 18.29
N SER A 77 8.91 19.20 18.67
CA SER A 77 10.00 18.22 18.67
C SER A 77 10.22 17.71 17.26
N ALA A 78 11.39 17.97 16.67
CA ALA A 78 11.77 17.55 15.33
C ALA A 78 11.55 16.04 15.08
N THR A 79 11.65 15.20 16.12
CA THR A 79 11.44 13.76 15.98
C THR A 79 9.97 13.34 15.84
N ARG A 80 9.04 14.23 16.21
CA ARG A 80 7.59 13.97 16.25
C ARG A 80 6.80 14.76 15.21
N VAL A 81 7.46 15.64 14.46
CA VAL A 81 6.84 16.43 13.40
C VAL A 81 6.30 15.49 12.30
N PRO A 82 5.06 15.71 11.82
CA PRO A 82 4.45 14.80 10.84
C PRO A 82 5.03 15.04 9.44
N VAL A 83 5.70 14.03 8.90
CA VAL A 83 6.38 14.04 7.59
C VAL A 83 5.92 12.86 6.75
N PHE A 84 5.75 13.11 5.46
CA PHE A 84 5.60 12.11 4.42
C PHE A 84 6.90 12.02 3.62
N LEU A 85 7.35 10.80 3.38
CA LEU A 85 8.50 10.48 2.54
C LEU A 85 8.02 9.61 1.38
N ARG A 86 8.39 10.00 0.16
CA ARG A 86 8.18 9.24 -1.06
C ARG A 86 9.51 9.07 -1.77
N VAL A 87 9.84 7.83 -2.13
CA VAL A 87 11.04 7.51 -2.89
C VAL A 87 10.65 6.75 -4.15
N GLY A 88 10.91 7.35 -5.31
CA GLY A 88 10.76 6.73 -6.62
C GLY A 88 12.07 6.06 -7.05
N LEU A 89 11.97 4.90 -7.68
CA LEU A 89 13.06 4.11 -8.24
C LEU A 89 12.74 3.81 -9.70
N GLU A 90 13.47 4.46 -10.59
CA GLU A 90 13.37 4.25 -12.04
C GLU A 90 14.64 3.51 -12.49
N ALA A 91 14.47 2.30 -12.99
CA ALA A 91 15.59 1.52 -13.51
C ALA A 91 15.91 1.96 -14.93
N ASP A 92 17.20 2.14 -15.24
CA ASP A 92 17.69 2.56 -16.55
C ASP A 92 18.93 1.76 -16.97
N ALA A 93 19.41 1.97 -18.20
CA ALA A 93 20.56 1.22 -18.72
C ALA A 93 21.89 1.47 -17.97
N ALA A 94 22.02 2.59 -17.26
CA ALA A 94 23.21 2.97 -16.51
C ALA A 94 23.09 2.72 -15.00
N GLY A 95 21.94 2.23 -14.52
CA GLY A 95 21.70 1.93 -13.12
C GLY A 95 20.27 2.25 -12.69
N THR A 96 20.13 2.98 -11.57
CA THR A 96 18.84 3.37 -11.01
C THR A 96 18.84 4.86 -10.72
N ARG A 97 17.83 5.56 -11.24
CA ARG A 97 17.49 6.92 -10.82
C ARG A 97 16.61 6.86 -9.58
N VAL A 98 17.04 7.55 -8.54
CA VAL A 98 16.38 7.64 -7.23
C VAL A 98 15.86 9.06 -7.06
N THR A 99 14.55 9.19 -6.88
CA THR A 99 13.89 10.48 -6.63
C THR A 99 13.32 10.47 -5.22
N VAL A 100 13.75 11.42 -4.38
CA VAL A 100 13.28 11.55 -3.00
C VAL A 100 12.42 12.80 -2.89
N LEU A 101 11.23 12.64 -2.32
CA LEU A 101 10.29 13.72 -1.99
C LEU A 101 9.91 13.63 -0.52
N LEU A 102 10.03 14.76 0.16
CA LEU A 102 9.57 14.97 1.52
C LEU A 102 8.50 16.04 1.51
N ALA A 103 7.41 15.81 2.24
CA ALA A 103 6.34 16.77 2.39
C ALA A 103 5.81 16.78 3.82
N ASP A 104 5.38 17.94 4.31
CA ASP A 104 4.63 18.02 5.55
C ASP A 104 3.23 17.40 5.41
N ARG A 105 2.72 16.79 6.47
CA ARG A 105 1.39 16.15 6.48
C ARG A 105 0.30 17.00 7.12
N TRP A 106 0.46 18.32 7.22
CA TRP A 106 -0.60 19.17 7.75
C TRP A 106 -1.73 19.30 6.74
N VAL A 107 -2.96 19.06 7.21
CA VAL A 107 -4.16 19.19 6.39
C VAL A 107 -4.63 20.63 6.50
N GLY A 108 -4.44 21.42 5.44
CA GLY A 108 -4.96 22.79 5.32
C GLY A 108 -3.94 23.90 5.60
N LYS A 109 -4.34 25.13 5.24
CA LYS A 109 -3.55 26.36 5.45
C LYS A 109 -3.55 26.83 6.92
N VAL A 110 -4.53 26.36 7.70
CA VAL A 110 -4.82 26.80 9.08
C VAL A 110 -4.27 25.76 10.04
N GLY A 111 -3.00 25.89 10.44
CA GLY A 111 -2.38 24.93 11.35
C GLY A 111 -0.85 24.85 11.26
N ARG A 112 -0.24 25.44 10.22
CA ARG A 112 1.20 25.74 10.26
C ARG A 112 1.43 26.86 11.27
N ASN A 113 1.63 26.45 12.51
CA ASN A 113 2.09 27.37 13.54
C ASN A 113 3.44 27.96 13.10
N TRP A 114 3.53 29.27 13.31
CA TRP A 114 4.74 30.05 13.13
C TRP A 114 5.94 29.35 13.79
N GLY A 115 7.07 29.26 13.06
CA GLY A 115 8.32 28.67 13.57
C GLY A 115 8.54 27.19 13.28
N LEU A 116 7.57 26.46 12.70
CA LEU A 116 7.77 25.07 12.29
C LEU A 116 8.54 24.91 10.98
N THR A 117 8.54 25.92 10.09
CA THR A 117 9.22 25.83 8.78
C THR A 117 10.71 25.52 8.94
N SER A 118 11.42 26.20 9.85
CA SER A 118 12.84 25.93 10.10
C SER A 118 13.08 24.51 10.61
N VAL A 119 12.23 24.02 11.51
CA VAL A 119 12.29 22.63 12.03
C VAL A 119 12.10 21.62 10.90
N TYR A 120 11.14 21.85 10.00
CA TYR A 120 10.93 21.00 8.84
C TYR A 120 12.09 21.06 7.85
N VAL A 121 12.64 22.25 7.58
CA VAL A 121 13.78 22.42 6.66
C VAL A 121 15.01 21.68 7.19
N GLU A 122 15.30 21.81 8.49
CA GLU A 122 16.39 21.08 9.14
C GLU A 122 16.16 19.57 9.11
N LEU A 123 14.94 19.13 9.43
CA LEU A 123 14.54 17.73 9.36
C LEU A 123 14.66 17.18 7.93
N PHE A 124 14.22 17.93 6.92
CA PHE A 124 14.32 17.53 5.53
C PHE A 124 15.78 17.41 5.07
N GLY A 125 16.62 18.39 5.42
CA GLY A 125 18.06 18.32 5.16
C GLY A 125 18.71 17.11 5.83
N SER A 126 18.34 16.81 7.09
CA SER A 126 18.82 15.65 7.83
C SER A 126 18.42 14.33 7.17
N VAL A 127 17.15 14.19 6.77
CA VAL A 127 16.66 12.99 6.08
C VAL A 127 17.32 12.82 4.70
N LEU A 128 17.40 13.88 3.91
CA LEU A 128 18.06 13.84 2.59
C LEU A 128 19.54 13.48 2.73
N SER A 129 20.25 14.04 3.71
CA SER A 129 21.66 13.70 3.99
C SER A 129 21.84 12.24 4.39
N ALA A 130 20.95 11.70 5.23
CA ALA A 130 21.01 10.29 5.62
C ALA A 130 20.78 9.35 4.43
N VAL A 131 19.81 9.67 3.56
CA VAL A 131 19.56 8.92 2.34
C VAL A 131 20.75 9.04 1.37
N ASP A 132 21.29 10.25 1.18
CA ASP A 132 22.47 10.48 0.34
C ASP A 132 23.68 9.67 0.81
N GLY A 133 23.93 9.63 2.12
CA GLY A 133 25.01 8.84 2.69
C GLY A 133 24.84 7.33 2.47
N VAL A 134 23.61 6.82 2.42
CA VAL A 134 23.32 5.42 2.07
C VAL A 134 23.60 5.16 0.60
N LEU A 135 23.14 6.05 -0.29
CA LEU A 135 23.37 5.92 -1.74
C LEU A 135 24.85 6.10 -2.09
N GLY A 136 25.57 7.01 -1.42
CA GLY A 136 27.01 7.22 -1.62
C GLY A 136 27.88 6.05 -1.16
N ARG A 137 27.41 5.22 -0.21
CA ARG A 137 28.09 3.96 0.12
C ARG A 137 27.88 2.88 -0.94
N LEU A 138 26.75 2.91 -1.65
CA LEU A 138 26.47 1.99 -2.75
C LEU A 138 27.24 2.38 -4.02
N ASP A 139 27.28 3.66 -4.32
CA ASP A 139 27.97 4.23 -5.46
C ASP A 139 28.72 5.51 -5.05
N PRO A 140 29.99 5.40 -4.65
CA PRO A 140 30.82 6.54 -4.27
C PRO A 140 31.13 7.49 -5.43
N ALA A 141 31.00 7.04 -6.68
CA ALA A 141 31.28 7.83 -7.87
C ALA A 141 30.07 8.70 -8.30
N ALA A 142 28.87 8.33 -7.88
CA ALA A 142 27.67 9.13 -8.13
C ALA A 142 27.69 10.47 -7.40
N ALA A 143 27.20 11.52 -8.06
CA ALA A 143 27.04 12.84 -7.46
C ALA A 143 26.10 12.81 -6.25
N ALA A 144 26.45 13.57 -5.20
CA ALA A 144 25.58 13.77 -4.04
C ALA A 144 24.28 14.49 -4.43
N PHE A 145 23.25 14.41 -3.59
CA PHE A 145 21.98 15.15 -3.72
C PHE A 145 22.11 16.69 -3.73
N ALA A 146 23.32 17.26 -3.66
CA ALA A 146 23.53 18.70 -3.57
C ALA A 146 23.62 19.34 -4.97
N PRO A 147 22.81 20.39 -5.27
CA PRO A 147 21.77 20.98 -4.41
C PRO A 147 20.43 20.23 -4.46
N TRP A 148 19.73 20.17 -3.32
CA TRP A 148 18.35 19.69 -3.24
C TRP A 148 17.37 20.87 -3.25
N TRP A 149 16.18 20.67 -3.83
CA TRP A 149 15.19 21.73 -3.99
C TRP A 149 14.23 21.77 -2.81
N ARG A 150 13.61 22.94 -2.59
CA ARG A 150 12.61 23.15 -1.54
C ARG A 150 11.51 24.10 -1.97
N GLN A 151 10.32 23.89 -1.44
CA GLN A 151 9.14 24.72 -1.61
C GLN A 151 8.55 25.00 -0.23
N THR A 152 8.52 26.26 0.20
CA THR A 152 7.95 26.65 1.52
C THR A 152 6.46 26.96 1.48
N GLY A 153 5.87 27.01 0.28
CA GLY A 153 4.48 27.41 0.07
C GLY A 153 4.25 28.92 0.26
N PRO A 154 3.06 29.43 -0.09
CA PRO A 154 2.77 30.88 -0.09
C PRO A 154 2.63 31.51 1.30
N GLY A 155 2.66 30.70 2.37
CA GLY A 155 2.34 31.16 3.73
C GLY A 155 3.42 31.99 4.42
N ASP A 156 4.69 31.85 4.03
CA ASP A 156 5.81 32.39 4.80
C ASP A 156 6.10 33.88 4.52
N VAL A 157 5.77 34.42 3.34
CA VAL A 157 6.20 35.78 2.96
C VAL A 157 5.13 36.85 3.23
N ALA A 158 3.84 36.52 3.06
CA ALA A 158 2.76 37.51 3.15
C ALA A 158 2.30 37.82 4.60
N ILE A 159 2.47 36.88 5.54
CA ILE A 159 2.00 37.06 6.93
C ILE A 159 3.12 37.60 7.84
N MET A 160 4.37 37.57 7.38
CA MET A 160 5.53 38.16 8.08
C MET A 160 5.36 39.67 8.34
N GLN A 161 4.52 40.37 7.56
CA GLN A 161 4.28 41.81 7.70
C GLN A 161 3.18 42.18 8.73
N ASN A 162 2.33 41.24 9.18
CA ASN A 162 1.13 41.57 9.97
C ASN A 162 1.08 41.01 11.40
N ALA A 163 2.09 40.26 11.86
CA ALA A 163 1.92 39.40 13.04
C ALA A 163 2.63 39.82 14.33
N ALA A 164 3.16 41.03 14.42
CA ALA A 164 3.65 41.55 15.71
C ALA A 164 2.54 41.64 16.79
N GLY A 165 1.25 41.61 16.40
CA GLY A 165 0.12 41.84 17.32
C GLY A 165 -0.67 40.61 17.81
N ILE A 166 -0.54 39.43 17.18
CA ILE A 166 -1.56 38.35 17.36
C ILE A 166 -1.06 37.19 18.26
N ALA A 167 0.23 37.09 18.54
CA ALA A 167 0.85 35.94 19.21
C ALA A 167 0.42 35.71 20.68
N ASN A 168 -0.26 36.65 21.35
CA ASN A 168 -0.55 36.55 22.79
C ASN A 168 -1.95 36.01 23.18
N ARG A 169 -2.84 35.63 22.24
CA ARG A 169 -4.24 35.30 22.61
C ARG A 169 -4.77 33.90 22.29
N ALA A 170 -4.03 33.01 21.60
CA ALA A 170 -4.62 31.80 21.02
C ALA A 170 -4.40 30.48 21.80
N GLY A 171 -3.93 30.52 23.06
CA GLY A 171 -3.48 29.31 23.78
C GLY A 171 -4.56 28.45 24.47
N ALA A 172 -5.83 28.90 24.62
CA ALA A 172 -6.71 28.31 25.64
C ALA A 172 -7.95 27.51 25.16
N VAL A 173 -8.32 27.52 23.87
CA VAL A 173 -9.68 27.05 23.47
C VAL A 173 -9.71 25.75 22.62
N LEU A 174 -8.57 25.25 22.14
CA LEU A 174 -8.56 24.14 21.16
C LEU A 174 -8.52 22.70 21.74
N SER A 175 -8.58 22.52 23.06
CA SER A 175 -8.21 21.22 23.68
C SER A 175 -9.31 20.15 23.76
N ARG A 176 -10.60 20.43 23.48
CA ARG A 176 -11.69 19.47 23.81
C ARG A 176 -12.27 18.65 22.64
N HIS A 177 -12.00 19.01 21.38
CA HIS A 177 -12.57 18.26 20.23
C HIS A 177 -11.53 17.75 19.20
N ALA A 178 -10.24 18.04 19.40
CA ALA A 178 -9.24 17.80 18.36
C ALA A 178 -8.77 16.33 18.23
N SER A 179 -8.86 15.51 19.28
CA SER A 179 -8.25 14.16 19.24
C SER A 179 -8.90 13.20 18.22
N ARG A 180 -10.22 13.26 17.99
CA ARG A 180 -10.87 12.38 16.99
C ARG A 180 -10.62 12.80 15.53
N LEU A 181 -10.34 14.07 15.28
CA LEU A 181 -10.06 14.62 13.94
C LEU A 181 -8.57 14.53 13.58
N LEU A 182 -7.68 14.47 14.58
CA LEU A 182 -6.23 14.41 14.39
C LEU A 182 -5.70 12.98 14.20
N ASP A 183 -6.41 11.96 14.70
CA ASP A 183 -6.04 10.53 14.56
C ASP A 183 -6.62 9.84 13.31
N GLY A 184 -7.33 10.58 12.46
CA GLY A 184 -8.10 10.10 11.30
C GLY A 184 -7.32 9.54 10.11
N ASP A 185 -6.15 8.93 10.32
CA ASP A 185 -5.51 7.98 9.40
C ASP A 185 -4.94 6.83 10.24
N ALA A 186 -5.83 6.15 10.96
CA ALA A 186 -5.57 4.83 11.51
C ALA A 186 -4.87 4.03 10.42
N ALA A 187 -3.68 3.48 10.72
CA ALA A 187 -2.84 2.69 9.83
C ALA A 187 -3.71 1.86 8.87
N THR A 188 -4.03 2.47 7.73
CA THR A 188 -4.88 1.89 6.72
C THR A 188 -4.05 0.71 6.24
N PRO A 189 -4.60 -0.52 6.26
CA PRO A 189 -3.83 -1.70 5.85
C PRO A 189 -3.15 -1.35 4.54
N ARG A 190 -1.83 -1.63 4.39
CA ARG A 190 -1.02 -1.43 3.18
C ARG A 190 -1.92 -1.57 1.97
N ARG A 191 -2.50 -0.45 1.50
CA ARG A 191 -3.61 -0.52 0.57
C ARG A 191 -2.94 -0.86 -0.75
N ALA A 192 -3.24 -2.03 -1.25
CA ALA A 192 -2.52 -2.56 -2.39
C ALA A 192 -2.85 -1.72 -3.65
N SER A 193 -1.89 -1.66 -4.58
CA SER A 193 -1.82 -0.67 -5.67
C SER A 193 -3.10 -0.59 -6.49
N VAL A 194 -3.64 -1.77 -6.82
CA VAL A 194 -4.78 -1.95 -7.71
C VAL A 194 -6.07 -1.66 -6.96
N SER A 195 -6.23 -2.20 -5.75
CA SER A 195 -7.41 -1.93 -4.90
C SER A 195 -7.58 -0.43 -4.58
N ARG A 196 -6.49 0.35 -4.54
CA ARG A 196 -6.57 1.82 -4.37
C ARG A 196 -7.24 2.53 -5.54
N ALA A 197 -7.14 1.98 -6.74
CA ALA A 197 -7.71 2.56 -7.94
C ALA A 197 -9.24 2.47 -7.98
N GLY A 198 -9.86 1.81 -6.98
CA GLY A 198 -11.32 1.72 -6.84
C GLY A 198 -11.97 0.71 -7.80
N THR A 199 -11.18 -0.11 -8.48
CA THR A 199 -11.65 -1.12 -9.43
C THR A 199 -11.76 -2.48 -8.74
N GLU A 200 -12.86 -3.20 -8.95
CA GLU A 200 -13.02 -4.58 -8.43
C GLU A 200 -12.23 -5.61 -9.24
N THR A 201 -12.05 -5.35 -10.54
CA THR A 201 -11.34 -6.19 -11.49
C THR A 201 -10.23 -5.41 -12.19
N PHE A 202 -9.15 -6.11 -12.51
CA PHE A 202 -8.02 -5.66 -13.29
C PHE A 202 -7.85 -6.59 -14.50
N THR A 203 -7.87 -6.02 -15.69
CA THR A 203 -7.88 -6.69 -16.98
C THR A 203 -6.52 -6.56 -17.65
N PHE A 204 -5.88 -7.68 -17.90
CA PHE A 204 -4.72 -7.77 -18.79
C PHE A 204 -5.20 -8.06 -20.22
N GLU A 205 -4.76 -7.27 -21.19
CA GLU A 205 -5.21 -7.40 -22.58
C GLU A 205 -4.05 -7.68 -23.52
N THR A 206 -4.22 -8.66 -24.40
CA THR A 206 -3.39 -8.88 -25.58
C THR A 206 -4.26 -8.71 -26.83
N PRO A 207 -3.70 -8.66 -28.04
CA PRO A 207 -4.51 -8.60 -29.27
C PRO A 207 -5.49 -9.76 -29.42
N GLN A 208 -5.19 -10.95 -28.87
CA GLN A 208 -5.94 -12.19 -29.10
C GLN A 208 -6.70 -12.70 -27.87
N ALA A 209 -6.31 -12.28 -26.68
CA ALA A 209 -6.83 -12.81 -25.42
C ALA A 209 -6.91 -11.73 -24.33
N VAL A 210 -7.83 -11.95 -23.40
CA VAL A 210 -8.06 -11.09 -22.25
C VAL A 210 -7.98 -11.94 -20.99
N ALA A 211 -7.34 -11.43 -19.94
CA ALA A 211 -7.33 -12.03 -18.62
C ALA A 211 -7.92 -11.06 -17.59
N GLU A 212 -9.09 -11.40 -17.07
CA GLU A 212 -9.76 -10.64 -16.02
C GLU A 212 -9.38 -11.22 -14.66
N VAL A 213 -8.83 -10.37 -13.80
CA VAL A 213 -8.26 -10.76 -12.52
C VAL A 213 -8.91 -9.91 -11.42
N PRO A 214 -9.42 -10.47 -10.32
CA PRO A 214 -9.88 -9.67 -9.19
C PRO A 214 -8.76 -8.75 -8.67
N ALA A 215 -9.09 -7.52 -8.24
CA ALA A 215 -8.09 -6.55 -7.81
C ALA A 215 -7.17 -7.06 -6.70
N GLU A 216 -7.72 -7.80 -5.74
CA GLU A 216 -6.94 -8.44 -4.66
C GLU A 216 -5.92 -9.45 -5.19
N LEU A 217 -6.26 -10.17 -6.26
CA LEU A 217 -5.37 -11.13 -6.88
C LEU A 217 -4.28 -10.41 -7.71
N ALA A 218 -4.63 -9.33 -8.42
CA ALA A 218 -3.65 -8.48 -9.11
C ALA A 218 -2.66 -7.85 -8.12
N ASP A 219 -3.14 -7.43 -6.95
CA ASP A 219 -2.31 -6.98 -5.84
C ASP A 219 -1.37 -8.09 -5.32
N GLY A 220 -1.88 -9.32 -5.22
CA GLY A 220 -1.06 -10.51 -4.95
C GLY A 220 0.00 -10.77 -6.01
N MET A 221 -0.30 -10.54 -7.29
CA MET A 221 0.66 -10.66 -8.41
C MET A 221 1.80 -9.64 -8.28
N LEU A 222 1.49 -8.38 -7.97
CA LEU A 222 2.50 -7.34 -7.74
C LEU A 222 3.37 -7.64 -6.52
N MET A 223 2.78 -8.16 -5.44
CA MET A 223 3.53 -8.63 -4.27
C MET A 223 4.49 -9.75 -4.65
N VAL A 224 4.04 -10.75 -5.43
CA VAL A 224 4.92 -11.83 -5.93
C VAL A 224 6.04 -11.27 -6.80
N GLY A 225 5.73 -10.35 -7.71
CA GLY A 225 6.74 -9.69 -8.54
C GLY A 225 7.82 -9.00 -7.72
N THR A 226 7.42 -8.29 -6.66
CA THR A 226 8.32 -7.65 -5.70
C THR A 226 9.16 -8.67 -4.91
N LEU A 227 8.57 -9.80 -4.52
CA LEU A 227 9.30 -10.90 -3.86
C LEU A 227 10.37 -11.49 -4.79
N VAL A 228 10.02 -11.78 -6.05
CA VAL A 228 10.96 -12.30 -7.07
C VAL A 228 12.09 -11.32 -7.30
N ALA A 229 11.79 -10.02 -7.42
CA ALA A 229 12.79 -8.99 -7.65
C ALA A 229 13.75 -8.78 -6.46
N SER A 230 13.25 -8.95 -5.23
CA SER A 230 14.05 -8.76 -4.01
C SER A 230 14.87 -9.99 -3.62
N ARG A 231 14.45 -11.19 -4.02
CA ARG A 231 15.12 -12.47 -3.75
C ARG A 231 15.05 -13.40 -4.96
N PRO A 232 15.91 -13.22 -5.96
CA PRO A 232 15.87 -14.01 -7.18
C PRO A 232 16.32 -15.48 -7.02
N ASP A 233 16.63 -15.92 -5.80
CA ASP A 233 17.21 -17.24 -5.52
C ASP A 233 16.45 -18.40 -6.19
N GLY A 234 17.15 -19.14 -7.05
CA GLY A 234 16.60 -20.28 -7.80
C GLY A 234 15.79 -19.92 -9.05
N MET A 235 15.69 -18.64 -9.43
CA MET A 235 15.01 -18.20 -10.64
C MET A 235 15.99 -17.87 -11.78
N PRO A 236 15.65 -18.18 -13.05
CA PRO A 236 16.47 -17.77 -14.19
C PRO A 236 16.57 -16.24 -14.30
N PRO A 237 17.76 -15.67 -14.58
CA PRO A 237 17.97 -14.22 -14.57
C PRO A 237 17.11 -13.48 -15.61
N HIS A 238 16.89 -14.07 -16.78
CA HIS A 238 16.02 -13.50 -17.82
C HIS A 238 14.57 -13.35 -17.33
N LEU A 239 14.06 -14.34 -16.59
CA LEU A 239 12.71 -14.31 -16.05
C LEU A 239 12.59 -13.28 -14.93
N VAL A 240 13.61 -13.13 -14.09
CA VAL A 240 13.65 -12.08 -13.06
C VAL A 240 13.59 -10.69 -13.70
N ALA A 241 14.38 -10.45 -14.76
CA ALA A 241 14.39 -9.18 -15.48
C ALA A 241 13.03 -8.89 -16.15
N GLN A 242 12.41 -9.89 -16.78
CA GLN A 242 11.07 -9.76 -17.37
C GLN A 242 10.00 -9.47 -16.32
N VAL A 243 10.02 -10.18 -15.19
CA VAL A 243 9.09 -9.92 -14.06
C VAL A 243 9.27 -8.50 -13.54
N GLN A 244 10.51 -8.05 -13.32
CA GLN A 244 10.79 -6.70 -12.84
C GLN A 244 10.27 -5.64 -13.83
N SER A 245 10.59 -5.78 -15.11
CA SER A 245 10.14 -4.84 -16.16
C SER A 245 8.62 -4.77 -16.26
N LEU A 246 7.93 -5.93 -16.23
CA LEU A 246 6.46 -5.97 -16.26
C LEU A 246 5.85 -5.30 -15.02
N VAL A 247 6.35 -5.59 -13.82
CA VAL A 247 5.84 -5.01 -12.56
C VAL A 247 5.99 -3.49 -12.56
N VAL A 248 7.16 -2.97 -12.97
CA VAL A 248 7.38 -1.52 -13.07
C VAL A 248 6.38 -0.88 -14.03
N ARG A 249 6.18 -1.44 -15.23
CA ARG A 249 5.19 -0.90 -16.19
C ARG A 249 3.76 -0.91 -15.64
N ILE A 250 3.36 -1.95 -14.90
CA ILE A 250 2.05 -2.00 -14.27
C ILE A 250 1.93 -0.92 -13.16
N GLU A 251 2.96 -0.77 -12.33
CA GLU A 251 2.98 0.26 -11.27
C GLU A 251 2.92 1.68 -11.85
N GLU A 252 3.69 1.96 -12.91
CA GLU A 252 3.67 3.23 -13.65
C GLU A 252 2.30 3.51 -14.26
N HIS A 253 1.69 2.50 -14.88
CA HIS A 253 0.34 2.60 -15.43
C HIS A 253 -0.68 2.94 -14.35
N LEU A 254 -0.66 2.24 -13.21
CA LEU A 254 -1.56 2.50 -12.09
C LEU A 254 -1.35 3.91 -11.50
N ALA A 255 -0.09 4.36 -11.40
CA ALA A 255 0.24 5.70 -10.93
C ALA A 255 -0.28 6.79 -11.88
N ALA A 256 -0.16 6.58 -13.20
CA ALA A 256 -0.66 7.50 -14.21
C ALA A 256 -2.19 7.64 -14.14
N VAL A 257 -2.92 6.53 -13.97
CA VAL A 257 -4.39 6.58 -13.91
C VAL A 257 -4.89 7.16 -12.58
N ALA A 258 -4.18 6.93 -11.47
CA ALA A 258 -4.55 7.52 -10.18
C ALA A 258 -4.54 9.07 -10.18
N GLY A 259 -3.80 9.70 -11.09
CA GLY A 259 -3.75 11.16 -11.25
C GLY A 259 -4.91 11.77 -12.06
N THR A 260 -5.66 10.97 -12.82
CA THR A 260 -6.75 11.47 -13.68
C THR A 260 -8.09 11.45 -12.95
N VAL A 261 -8.51 12.61 -12.44
CA VAL A 261 -9.83 12.78 -11.81
C VAL A 261 -10.93 12.71 -12.89
N GLY A 262 -11.77 11.68 -12.85
CA GLY A 262 -13.02 11.62 -13.64
C GLY A 262 -13.02 10.74 -14.91
N SER A 263 -12.03 9.85 -15.11
CA SER A 263 -12.06 8.85 -16.21
C SER A 263 -12.04 7.41 -15.69
N ALA A 264 -12.87 6.55 -16.28
CA ALA A 264 -12.90 5.10 -16.05
C ALA A 264 -12.08 4.34 -17.13
N PRO A 265 -11.74 3.05 -16.94
CA PRO A 265 -11.44 2.33 -15.71
C PRO A 265 -9.92 2.13 -15.56
N ALA A 266 -9.36 2.38 -14.38
CA ALA A 266 -7.96 2.09 -14.03
C ALA A 266 -7.56 0.59 -14.04
N ALA A 267 -8.40 -0.23 -14.68
CA ALA A 267 -8.36 -1.66 -14.65
C ALA A 267 -7.62 -2.26 -15.84
N ARG A 268 -7.44 -1.56 -16.97
CA ARG A 268 -6.99 -2.20 -18.22
C ARG A 268 -5.53 -1.94 -18.54
N PHE A 269 -4.73 -3.01 -18.59
CA PHE A 269 -3.31 -2.97 -18.92
C PHE A 269 -3.02 -3.82 -20.17
N THR A 270 -2.43 -3.20 -21.19
CA THR A 270 -2.00 -3.92 -22.41
C THR A 270 -0.71 -4.69 -22.13
N VAL A 271 -0.70 -5.97 -22.49
CA VAL A 271 0.42 -6.90 -22.30
C VAL A 271 0.98 -7.28 -23.66
N ASP A 272 2.30 -7.15 -23.82
CA ASP A 272 2.98 -7.65 -25.02
C ASP A 272 2.90 -9.17 -25.09
N PRO A 273 2.78 -9.78 -26.28
CA PRO A 273 2.71 -11.24 -26.42
C PRO A 273 3.88 -11.98 -25.74
N ALA A 274 5.07 -11.35 -25.68
CA ALA A 274 6.24 -11.89 -25.01
C ALA A 274 6.11 -11.98 -23.47
N ASP A 275 5.24 -11.15 -22.86
CA ASP A 275 5.03 -11.09 -21.41
C ASP A 275 3.85 -11.93 -20.91
N VAL A 276 3.08 -12.52 -21.82
CA VAL A 276 1.97 -13.44 -21.49
C VAL A 276 2.41 -14.58 -20.55
N PRO A 277 3.59 -15.23 -20.74
CA PRO A 277 4.08 -16.24 -19.80
C PRO A 277 4.39 -15.66 -18.41
N VAL A 278 4.86 -14.41 -18.35
CA VAL A 278 5.22 -13.71 -17.10
C VAL A 278 3.95 -13.38 -16.29
N VAL A 279 2.92 -12.84 -16.94
CA VAL A 279 1.61 -12.59 -16.33
C VAL A 279 1.01 -13.90 -15.82
N THR A 280 1.07 -14.97 -16.64
CA THR A 280 0.58 -16.30 -16.25
C THR A 280 1.34 -16.83 -15.03
N PHE A 281 2.66 -16.68 -15.00
CA PHE A 281 3.49 -17.07 -13.86
C PHE A 281 3.11 -16.30 -12.59
N LEU A 282 2.97 -14.97 -12.67
CA LEU A 282 2.58 -14.15 -11.52
C LEU A 282 1.18 -14.52 -11.01
N HIS A 283 0.22 -14.72 -11.91
CA HIS A 283 -1.14 -15.17 -11.59
C HIS A 283 -1.11 -16.50 -10.82
N GLN A 284 -0.42 -17.50 -11.38
CA GLN A 284 -0.30 -18.82 -10.75
C GLN A 284 0.34 -18.74 -9.36
N GLN A 285 1.43 -17.99 -9.20
CA GLN A 285 2.11 -17.85 -7.92
C GLN A 285 1.26 -17.10 -6.88
N ALA A 286 0.53 -16.07 -7.30
CA ALA A 286 -0.38 -15.34 -6.43
C ALA A 286 -1.54 -16.25 -5.96
N ARG A 287 -2.14 -17.03 -6.88
CA ARG A 287 -3.19 -18.02 -6.55
C ARG A 287 -2.70 -19.09 -5.59
N ILE A 288 -1.54 -19.72 -5.87
CA ILE A 288 -0.94 -20.73 -4.99
C ILE A 288 -0.75 -20.16 -3.59
N ARG A 289 -0.14 -18.98 -3.47
CA ARG A 289 0.09 -18.33 -2.17
C ARG A 289 -1.20 -17.92 -1.46
N GLY A 290 -2.26 -17.57 -2.20
CA GLY A 290 -3.57 -17.30 -1.64
C GLY A 290 -4.26 -18.53 -1.04
N MET A 291 -3.91 -19.74 -1.48
CA MET A 291 -4.46 -21.00 -0.96
C MET A 291 -3.62 -21.62 0.16
N LEU A 292 -2.39 -21.15 0.36
CA LEU A 292 -1.48 -21.69 1.37
C LEU A 292 -1.50 -20.82 2.63
N PRO A 293 -1.38 -21.41 3.83
CA PRO A 293 -1.19 -20.65 5.04
C PRO A 293 0.07 -19.78 4.96
N VAL A 294 -0.11 -18.46 5.04
CA VAL A 294 0.98 -17.49 5.02
C VAL A 294 1.43 -17.17 6.44
N ARG A 295 2.74 -17.14 6.65
CA ARG A 295 3.39 -16.67 7.88
C ARG A 295 4.52 -15.70 7.55
N THR A 296 4.90 -14.90 8.53
CA THR A 296 6.06 -14.00 8.42
C THR A 296 7.20 -14.61 9.22
N LEU A 297 8.30 -14.96 8.55
CA LEU A 297 9.53 -15.33 9.20
C LEU A 297 10.36 -14.05 9.42
N ARG A 298 10.55 -13.69 10.68
CA ARG A 298 11.39 -12.58 11.14
C ARG A 298 12.75 -13.13 11.55
N THR A 299 13.81 -12.72 10.85
CA THR A 299 15.19 -13.10 11.18
C THR A 299 15.90 -11.91 11.82
N CYS A 300 16.29 -12.04 13.08
CA CYS A 300 16.99 -10.96 13.79
C CYS A 300 18.26 -10.55 13.03
N THR A 301 18.43 -9.26 12.78
CA THR A 301 19.59 -8.75 12.04
C THR A 301 20.90 -8.92 12.82
N THR A 302 20.84 -8.86 14.16
CA THR A 302 21.99 -8.98 15.06
C THR A 302 22.44 -10.43 15.27
N CYS A 303 21.53 -11.29 15.75
CA CYS A 303 21.88 -12.66 16.18
C CYS A 303 21.37 -13.77 15.26
N ARG A 304 20.72 -13.41 14.14
CA ARG A 304 20.15 -14.33 13.14
C ARG A 304 19.13 -15.33 13.66
N LEU A 305 18.58 -15.11 14.85
CA LEU A 305 17.49 -15.92 15.36
C LEU A 305 16.25 -15.75 14.48
N GLU A 306 15.71 -16.88 14.03
CA GLU A 306 14.49 -16.99 13.25
C GLU A 306 13.26 -17.11 14.16
N LYS A 307 12.25 -16.29 13.92
CA LYS A 307 10.94 -16.37 14.59
C LYS A 307 9.84 -16.32 13.55
N VAL A 308 9.02 -17.36 13.50
CA VAL A 308 7.80 -17.36 12.66
C VAL A 308 6.68 -16.69 13.45
N THR A 309 6.07 -15.67 12.87
CA THR A 309 4.87 -15.01 13.41
C THR A 309 3.67 -15.26 12.51
N ASN A 310 2.50 -15.40 13.14
CA ASN A 310 1.24 -15.48 12.44
C ASN A 310 0.66 -14.05 12.32
N PRO A 311 0.61 -13.46 11.12
CA PRO A 311 0.12 -12.09 10.95
C PRO A 311 -1.36 -11.96 11.36
N ASP A 312 -2.17 -13.01 11.21
CA ASP A 312 -3.58 -12.97 11.60
C ASP A 312 -3.75 -12.98 13.12
N LEU A 313 -2.88 -13.73 13.82
CA LEU A 313 -2.85 -13.70 15.29
C LEU A 313 -2.39 -12.33 15.79
N GLU A 314 -1.36 -11.74 15.18
CA GLU A 314 -0.90 -10.38 15.54
C GLU A 314 -2.02 -9.34 15.32
N ARG A 315 -2.76 -9.44 14.21
CA ARG A 315 -3.92 -8.57 13.93
C ARG A 315 -5.04 -8.74 14.96
N LEU A 316 -5.35 -9.99 15.33
CA LEU A 316 -6.36 -10.28 16.35
C LEU A 316 -5.93 -9.75 17.72
N GLN A 317 -4.68 -9.96 18.12
CA GLN A 317 -4.12 -9.44 19.37
C GLN A 317 -4.13 -7.90 19.40
N GLU A 318 -3.74 -7.26 18.31
CA GLU A 318 -3.79 -5.80 18.18
C GLU A 318 -5.23 -5.27 18.25
N ARG A 319 -6.19 -5.96 17.62
CA ARG A 319 -7.62 -5.61 17.74
C ARG A 319 -8.10 -5.75 19.18
N THR A 320 -7.80 -6.84 19.85
CA THR A 320 -8.16 -7.07 21.26
C THR A 320 -7.49 -6.07 22.20
N ARG A 321 -6.24 -5.68 21.91
CA ARG A 321 -5.54 -4.63 22.65
C ARG A 321 -6.28 -3.30 22.49
N ARG A 322 -6.61 -2.90 21.26
CA ARG A 322 -7.36 -1.66 21.00
C ARG A 322 -8.74 -1.65 21.66
N THR A 323 -9.49 -2.75 21.61
CA THR A 323 -10.80 -2.83 22.27
C THR A 323 -10.67 -2.75 23.79
N ARG A 324 -9.63 -3.37 24.37
CA ARG A 324 -9.31 -3.26 25.80
C ARG A 324 -8.94 -1.83 26.20
N ASP A 325 -8.12 -1.16 25.39
CA ASP A 325 -7.72 0.24 25.62
C ASP A 325 -8.95 1.15 25.61
N LEU A 326 -9.85 0.97 24.65
CA LEU A 326 -11.13 1.69 24.59
C LEU A 326 -12.05 1.39 25.77
N ALA A 327 -12.22 0.12 26.15
CA ALA A 327 -13.04 -0.25 27.32
C ALA A 327 -12.50 0.37 28.61
N SER A 328 -11.18 0.36 28.80
CA SER A 328 -10.52 0.95 29.97
C SER A 328 -10.66 2.47 30.06
N SER A 329 -10.95 3.15 28.94
CA SER A 329 -11.14 4.60 28.89
C SER A 329 -12.52 5.05 29.40
N ILE A 330 -13.53 4.16 29.41
CA ILE A 330 -14.92 4.50 29.78
C ILE A 330 -15.14 4.38 31.30
N SER A 331 -14.38 3.52 32.01
CA SER A 331 -14.55 3.29 33.46
C SER A 331 -13.74 4.24 34.37
N ALA A 332 -13.04 5.23 33.82
CA ALA A 332 -12.18 6.12 34.60
C ALA A 332 -12.93 7.34 35.13
N VAL A 333 -13.45 7.23 36.36
CA VAL A 333 -13.94 8.36 37.15
C VAL A 333 -12.75 9.26 37.53
N VAL A 334 -12.61 10.37 36.79
CA VAL A 334 -12.12 11.72 37.17
C VAL A 334 -10.93 11.80 38.14
N THR A 335 -9.69 11.77 37.60
CA THR A 335 -8.59 12.58 38.15
C THR A 335 -7.62 13.00 37.02
N PRO A 336 -7.41 14.31 36.76
CA PRO A 336 -6.70 14.82 35.59
C PRO A 336 -5.20 14.45 35.51
N TYR A 337 -4.55 14.11 36.63
CA TYR A 337 -3.14 13.72 36.65
C TYR A 337 -2.88 12.28 36.19
N VAL A 338 -3.87 11.38 36.28
CA VAL A 338 -3.75 9.99 35.80
C VAL A 338 -3.88 9.93 34.27
N LEU A 339 -4.55 10.91 33.66
CA LEU A 339 -4.76 10.98 32.21
C LEU A 339 -3.46 11.28 31.43
N ALA A 340 -2.58 12.14 31.95
CA ALA A 340 -1.32 12.49 31.28
C ALA A 340 -0.32 11.32 31.26
N GLY A 341 -0.20 10.57 32.37
CA GLY A 341 0.68 9.39 32.44
C GLY A 341 0.21 8.22 31.57
N ARG A 342 -1.11 8.00 31.46
CA ARG A 342 -1.65 6.92 30.62
C ARG A 342 -1.64 7.23 29.13
N LEU A 343 -1.73 8.48 28.70
CA LEU A 343 -1.57 8.85 27.30
C LEU A 343 -0.15 8.52 26.77
N VAL A 344 0.87 8.59 27.62
CA VAL A 344 2.24 8.14 27.27
C VAL A 344 2.32 6.62 27.14
N GLN A 345 1.59 5.86 27.96
CA GLN A 345 1.53 4.38 27.87
C GLN A 345 0.74 3.89 26.64
N LEU A 346 -0.32 4.59 26.25
CA LEU A 346 -1.13 4.25 25.08
C LEU A 346 -0.38 4.45 23.76
N ASN A 347 0.55 5.42 23.70
CA ASN A 347 1.42 5.63 22.54
C ASN A 347 2.65 4.71 22.52
N GLY A 348 2.89 3.94 23.58
CA GLY A 348 3.90 2.90 23.66
C GLY A 348 3.48 1.65 22.90
N LYS A 349 3.35 1.74 21.57
CA LYS A 349 3.49 0.55 20.74
C LYS A 349 4.94 0.12 20.87
N GLY A 350 5.19 -0.84 21.77
CA GLY A 350 6.48 -1.51 21.83
C GLY A 350 6.90 -1.99 20.44
N PRO A 351 8.20 -2.26 20.22
CA PRO A 351 8.69 -2.66 18.92
C PRO A 351 7.91 -3.87 18.41
N SER A 352 7.55 -3.86 17.12
CA SER A 352 6.79 -4.96 16.48
C SER A 352 7.54 -6.30 16.55
N PHE A 353 8.85 -6.24 16.80
CA PHE A 353 9.71 -7.38 17.04
C PHE A 353 10.70 -7.04 18.16
N ALA A 354 10.84 -7.94 19.12
CA ALA A 354 11.96 -7.94 20.06
C ALA A 354 12.57 -9.35 20.03
N CYS A 355 13.84 -9.44 19.68
CA CYS A 355 14.53 -10.71 19.64
C CYS A 355 14.65 -11.29 21.06
N PRO A 356 14.15 -12.50 21.34
CA PRO A 356 14.23 -13.09 22.68
C PRO A 356 15.67 -13.43 23.11
N ARG A 357 16.61 -13.52 22.16
CA ARG A 357 18.01 -13.87 22.45
C ARG A 357 18.89 -12.66 22.76
N CYS A 358 18.79 -11.59 21.98
CA CYS A 358 19.68 -10.44 22.07
C CYS A 358 18.97 -9.10 22.33
N GLN A 359 17.65 -9.11 22.47
CA GLN A 359 16.81 -7.92 22.63
C GLN A 359 16.90 -6.90 21.47
N GLY A 360 17.55 -7.27 20.35
CA GLY A 360 17.53 -6.47 19.12
C GLY A 360 16.11 -6.26 18.62
N MET A 361 15.81 -5.03 18.18
CA MET A 361 14.47 -4.62 17.72
C MET A 361 14.29 -4.76 16.20
N ASP A 362 15.36 -5.06 15.47
CA ASP A 362 15.35 -5.18 14.03
C ASP A 362 15.32 -6.65 13.57
N ALA A 363 14.48 -6.90 12.56
CA ALA A 363 14.42 -8.19 11.87
C ALA A 363 14.23 -8.00 10.37
N ASP A 364 14.85 -8.90 9.62
CA ASP A 364 14.55 -9.11 8.22
C ASP A 364 13.24 -9.90 8.13
N GLU A 365 12.20 -9.29 7.55
CA GLU A 365 10.90 -9.94 7.36
C GLU A 365 10.87 -10.68 6.01
N THR A 366 10.42 -11.93 6.07
CA THR A 366 10.30 -12.79 4.90
C THR A 366 8.94 -13.48 4.94
N VAL A 367 8.21 -13.50 3.81
CA VAL A 367 6.94 -14.22 3.71
C VAL A 367 7.26 -15.69 3.46
N VAL A 368 6.76 -16.57 4.32
CA VAL A 368 6.93 -18.03 4.19
C VAL A 368 5.58 -18.72 4.11
N THR A 369 5.55 -19.82 3.39
CA THR A 369 4.39 -20.70 3.24
C THR A 369 4.75 -22.10 3.72
N TYR A 370 3.76 -22.95 3.99
CA TYR A 370 3.99 -24.33 4.43
C TYR A 370 3.47 -25.31 3.39
N CYS A 371 4.23 -26.38 3.15
CA CYS A 371 3.77 -27.46 2.29
C CYS A 371 2.57 -28.16 2.94
N GLN A 372 1.42 -28.22 2.25
CA GLN A 372 0.21 -28.87 2.78
C GLN A 372 0.38 -30.38 3.00
N ARG A 373 1.32 -31.03 2.30
CA ARG A 373 1.55 -32.48 2.41
C ARG A 373 2.45 -32.86 3.59
N CYS A 374 3.55 -32.13 3.81
CA CYS A 374 4.58 -32.53 4.79
C CYS A 374 4.87 -31.48 5.87
N GLY A 375 4.20 -30.33 5.83
CA GLY A 375 4.41 -29.24 6.79
C GLY A 375 5.76 -28.53 6.68
N ASP A 376 6.57 -28.82 5.65
CA ASP A 376 7.88 -28.20 5.48
C ASP A 376 7.75 -26.70 5.16
N ARG A 377 8.60 -25.88 5.77
CA ARG A 377 8.61 -24.42 5.59
C ARG A 377 9.22 -24.07 4.23
N ARG A 378 8.51 -23.28 3.44
CA ARG A 378 8.89 -22.85 2.09
C ARG A 378 9.06 -21.33 2.06
N ALA A 379 10.29 -20.89 1.85
CA ALA A 379 10.67 -19.47 1.75
C ALA A 379 11.02 -19.06 0.31
N GLU A 380 10.96 -20.00 -0.63
CA GLU A 380 11.26 -19.77 -2.04
C GLU A 380 10.30 -18.74 -2.64
N THR A 381 10.80 -17.94 -3.59
CA THR A 381 9.99 -16.94 -4.29
C THR A 381 9.00 -17.57 -5.26
N ALA A 382 9.41 -18.64 -5.95
CA ALA A 382 8.55 -19.44 -6.81
C ALA A 382 8.28 -20.83 -6.21
N LEU A 383 7.02 -21.08 -5.88
CA LEU A 383 6.55 -22.38 -5.43
C LEU A 383 6.28 -23.27 -6.64
N ARG A 384 7.21 -24.21 -6.91
CA ARG A 384 7.08 -25.23 -7.96
C ARG A 384 6.80 -26.59 -7.34
N THR A 385 7.82 -27.21 -6.74
CA THR A 385 7.72 -28.47 -6.04
C THR A 385 8.30 -28.35 -4.63
N CYS A 386 7.83 -29.18 -3.71
CA CYS A 386 8.43 -29.32 -2.39
C CYS A 386 9.64 -30.28 -2.47
N PRO A 387 10.87 -29.88 -2.11
CA PRO A 387 12.07 -30.70 -2.20
C PRO A 387 12.02 -31.90 -1.24
N LYS A 388 11.30 -31.77 -0.12
CA LYS A 388 11.17 -32.83 0.89
C LYS A 388 10.23 -33.96 0.47
N CYS A 389 9.05 -33.63 -0.08
CA CYS A 389 8.00 -34.62 -0.37
C CYS A 389 7.54 -34.66 -1.83
N GLN A 390 8.20 -33.89 -2.70
CA GLN A 390 7.93 -33.76 -4.15
C GLN A 390 6.48 -33.35 -4.48
N PHE A 391 5.77 -32.75 -3.54
CA PHE A 391 4.43 -32.18 -3.79
C PHE A 391 4.54 -31.05 -4.82
N ASP A 392 3.80 -31.17 -5.92
CA ASP A 392 3.69 -30.12 -6.94
C ASP A 392 2.66 -29.08 -6.51
N PHE A 393 3.11 -27.87 -6.20
CA PHE A 393 2.21 -26.79 -5.80
C PHE A 393 1.28 -26.34 -6.94
N ARG A 394 1.64 -26.60 -8.20
CA ARG A 394 0.81 -26.26 -9.36
C ARG A 394 -0.42 -27.15 -9.48
N SER A 395 -0.42 -28.33 -8.85
CA SER A 395 -1.60 -29.20 -8.83
C SER A 395 -2.78 -28.55 -8.09
N LEU A 396 -2.52 -27.55 -7.24
CA LEU A 396 -3.56 -26.76 -6.57
C LEU A 396 -4.35 -25.86 -7.54
N LEU A 397 -3.82 -25.60 -8.75
CA LEU A 397 -4.40 -24.71 -9.76
C LEU A 397 -5.14 -25.47 -10.86
N ALA A 398 -5.52 -26.72 -10.65
CA ALA A 398 -6.13 -27.54 -11.69
C ALA A 398 -7.32 -26.81 -12.36
N GLY A 399 -7.18 -26.51 -13.66
CA GLY A 399 -8.19 -25.83 -14.47
C GLY A 399 -8.13 -24.30 -14.54
N ASP A 400 -7.26 -23.65 -13.75
CA ASP A 400 -7.12 -22.19 -13.73
C ASP A 400 -6.36 -21.71 -14.99
N ARG A 401 -7.09 -21.07 -15.90
CA ARG A 401 -6.53 -20.44 -17.11
C ARG A 401 -6.85 -18.94 -17.06
N PRO A 402 -5.85 -18.08 -16.81
CA PRO A 402 -6.11 -16.65 -16.71
C PRO A 402 -6.59 -16.04 -18.03
N TRP A 403 -6.11 -16.56 -19.16
CA TRP A 403 -6.39 -16.01 -20.48
C TRP A 403 -7.61 -16.67 -21.14
N GLN A 404 -8.56 -15.83 -21.54
CA GLN A 404 -9.71 -16.19 -22.35
C GLN A 404 -9.53 -15.62 -23.77
N PRO A 405 -9.85 -16.36 -24.83
CA PRO A 405 -9.86 -15.81 -26.19
C PRO A 405 -10.77 -14.58 -26.23
N ARG A 406 -10.31 -13.50 -26.86
CA ARG A 406 -11.16 -12.33 -27.09
C ARG A 406 -12.30 -12.81 -28.00
N ALA A 407 -13.54 -12.67 -27.53
CA ALA A 407 -14.69 -12.89 -28.39
C ALA A 407 -14.53 -11.95 -29.58
N THR A 408 -14.32 -12.51 -30.79
CA THR A 408 -14.39 -11.74 -32.02
C THR A 408 -15.78 -11.13 -32.04
N GLN A 409 -15.87 -9.84 -31.74
CA GLN A 409 -17.10 -9.10 -32.00
C GLN A 409 -17.40 -9.36 -33.46
N PRO A 410 -18.54 -9.98 -33.81
CA PRO A 410 -18.89 -10.19 -35.20
C PRO A 410 -18.90 -8.80 -35.82
N THR A 411 -17.91 -8.56 -36.69
CA THR A 411 -17.80 -7.35 -37.48
C THR A 411 -19.17 -7.14 -38.08
N GLY A 412 -19.85 -6.08 -37.62
CA GLY A 412 -21.26 -5.87 -37.91
C GLY A 412 -21.51 -6.10 -39.38
N VAL A 413 -22.51 -6.94 -39.66
CA VAL A 413 -23.15 -7.06 -40.96
C VAL A 413 -23.27 -5.63 -41.50
N ALA A 414 -22.57 -5.37 -42.60
CA ALA A 414 -22.62 -4.09 -43.29
C ALA A 414 -24.09 -3.69 -43.38
N ALA A 415 -24.42 -2.52 -42.85
CA ALA A 415 -25.76 -1.96 -42.94
C ALA A 415 -26.22 -2.08 -44.41
N PRO A 416 -27.40 -2.67 -44.70
CA PRO A 416 -27.88 -2.72 -46.06
C PRO A 416 -27.98 -1.28 -46.57
N ALA A 417 -27.34 -1.04 -47.72
CA ALA A 417 -27.36 0.24 -48.41
C ALA A 417 -28.80 0.74 -48.50
N THR A 418 -28.99 1.97 -48.03
CA THR A 418 -30.26 2.69 -48.02
C THR A 418 -30.85 2.72 -49.43
N ALA A 419 -31.78 1.80 -49.71
CA ALA A 419 -32.61 1.85 -50.90
C ALA A 419 -33.57 3.04 -50.76
N ALA A 420 -33.72 3.76 -51.87
CA ALA A 420 -34.49 4.98 -52.01
C ALA A 420 -35.90 4.88 -51.42
N ALA A 421 -36.33 5.98 -50.79
CA ALA A 421 -37.69 6.16 -50.28
C ALA A 421 -38.74 6.15 -51.41
N PRO A 422 -39.91 5.53 -51.15
CA PRO A 422 -41.16 6.08 -51.63
C PRO A 422 -42.20 6.22 -50.51
N GLY A 423 -42.78 7.42 -50.40
CA GLY A 423 -44.20 7.68 -50.08
C GLY A 423 -44.68 7.50 -48.63
N PRO A 424 -45.48 8.43 -48.08
CA PRO A 424 -46.06 8.33 -46.74
C PRO A 424 -47.45 7.64 -46.72
N ALA A 425 -47.81 7.18 -45.51
CA ALA A 425 -49.12 6.79 -44.97
C ALA A 425 -49.47 5.29 -44.93
N PRO A 426 -50.38 4.82 -44.04
CA PRO A 426 -50.94 5.43 -42.83
C PRO A 426 -50.69 4.60 -41.54
N GLU A 427 -50.91 5.26 -40.41
CA GLU A 427 -50.85 4.79 -39.03
C GLU A 427 -51.86 3.66 -38.71
N PRO A 428 -51.43 2.48 -38.23
CA PRO A 428 -52.32 1.47 -37.67
C PRO A 428 -52.43 1.58 -36.14
N ALA A 429 -53.68 1.52 -35.69
CA ALA A 429 -54.13 1.66 -34.31
C ALA A 429 -53.51 0.65 -33.32
N LEU A 430 -53.25 1.13 -32.11
CA LEU A 430 -52.83 0.34 -30.94
C LEU A 430 -53.95 -0.62 -30.49
N PRO A 431 -53.64 -1.91 -30.23
CA PRO A 431 -54.56 -2.83 -29.56
C PRO A 431 -54.66 -2.55 -28.05
N PRO A 432 -55.81 -2.87 -27.40
CA PRO A 432 -56.05 -2.58 -25.99
C PRO A 432 -55.23 -3.47 -25.04
N ALA A 433 -54.85 -2.88 -23.90
CA ALA A 433 -54.07 -3.49 -22.84
C ALA A 433 -54.81 -4.66 -22.14
N PRO A 434 -54.09 -5.73 -21.74
CA PRO A 434 -54.67 -6.81 -20.95
C PRO A 434 -54.88 -6.40 -19.47
N PRO A 435 -55.91 -6.95 -18.79
CA PRO A 435 -56.17 -6.67 -17.38
C PRO A 435 -55.15 -7.30 -16.43
N ALA A 436 -54.90 -6.61 -15.32
CA ALA A 436 -53.97 -6.98 -14.27
C ALA A 436 -54.37 -8.28 -13.54
N PRO A 437 -53.41 -9.11 -13.09
CA PRO A 437 -53.71 -10.32 -12.35
C PRO A 437 -54.13 -10.02 -10.90
N THR A 438 -55.24 -10.66 -10.50
CA THR A 438 -55.76 -10.73 -9.13
C THR A 438 -54.77 -11.44 -8.22
N VAL A 439 -54.33 -10.74 -7.17
CA VAL A 439 -53.45 -11.29 -6.11
C VAL A 439 -54.28 -12.15 -5.15
N ALA A 440 -53.96 -13.45 -5.08
CA ALA A 440 -54.48 -14.35 -4.06
C ALA A 440 -53.71 -14.15 -2.72
N PRO A 441 -54.36 -14.32 -1.56
CA PRO A 441 -53.69 -14.18 -0.26
C PRO A 441 -52.77 -15.36 0.06
N SER A 442 -51.55 -15.05 0.52
CA SER A 442 -50.56 -16.02 0.99
C SER A 442 -51.00 -16.76 2.26
N PRO A 443 -50.73 -18.07 2.38
CA PRO A 443 -50.92 -18.81 3.63
C PRO A 443 -49.86 -18.46 4.70
N PRO A 444 -50.15 -18.65 6.00
CA PRO A 444 -49.22 -18.37 7.08
C PRO A 444 -48.06 -19.39 7.11
N PRO A 445 -46.87 -18.99 7.59
CA PRO A 445 -45.69 -19.86 7.61
C PRO A 445 -45.80 -20.98 8.68
N PRO A 446 -45.32 -22.20 8.38
CA PRO A 446 -45.16 -23.26 9.38
C PRO A 446 -44.03 -22.95 10.36
N GLY A 447 -44.23 -23.38 11.62
CA GLY A 447 -43.35 -23.10 12.75
C GLY A 447 -41.91 -23.56 12.58
N ALA A 448 -40.99 -22.72 13.05
CA ALA A 448 -39.55 -22.99 13.03
C ALA A 448 -39.18 -24.17 13.96
N PRO A 449 -38.36 -25.13 13.50
CA PRO A 449 -37.72 -26.10 14.39
C PRO A 449 -36.65 -25.42 15.26
N ARG A 450 -36.56 -25.85 16.53
CA ARG A 450 -35.50 -25.43 17.46
C ARG A 450 -34.13 -25.72 16.87
N ARG A 451 -33.28 -24.68 16.75
CA ARG A 451 -31.84 -24.84 16.48
C ARG A 451 -31.19 -25.54 17.66
N VAL A 452 -30.71 -26.75 17.44
CA VAL A 452 -29.66 -27.37 18.25
C VAL A 452 -28.35 -26.69 17.86
N ASP A 453 -27.58 -26.29 18.85
CA ASP A 453 -26.31 -25.60 18.70
C ASP A 453 -25.20 -26.63 18.39
N PRO A 454 -24.61 -26.67 17.18
CA PRO A 454 -23.57 -27.65 16.83
C PRO A 454 -22.23 -27.39 17.52
N GLU A 455 -22.11 -26.31 18.31
CA GLU A 455 -20.87 -25.95 19.02
C GLU A 455 -20.72 -26.66 20.38
N ALA A 456 -21.74 -27.40 20.83
CA ALA A 456 -21.70 -28.16 22.08
C ALA A 456 -21.02 -29.54 21.98
N GLU A 457 -20.63 -30.01 20.77
CA GLU A 457 -20.11 -31.37 20.54
C GLU A 457 -18.61 -31.50 20.22
N GLN A 458 -17.82 -30.43 20.11
CA GLN A 458 -16.44 -30.55 19.58
C GLN A 458 -15.28 -30.38 20.57
N TRP A 459 -15.54 -30.26 21.88
CA TRP A 459 -14.44 -30.29 22.86
C TRP A 459 -14.03 -31.73 23.20
N PRO A 460 -12.74 -32.09 23.11
CA PRO A 460 -12.28 -33.42 23.49
C PRO A 460 -12.55 -33.65 24.98
N ARG A 461 -13.36 -34.65 25.28
CA ARG A 461 -13.64 -35.06 26.66
C ARG A 461 -12.38 -35.71 27.27
N PRO A 462 -12.04 -35.41 28.54
CA PRO A 462 -10.94 -36.08 29.22
C PRO A 462 -11.21 -37.59 29.32
N PRO A 463 -10.18 -38.44 29.20
CA PRO A 463 -10.34 -39.89 29.22
C PRO A 463 -10.91 -40.36 30.56
N GLY A 464 -12.09 -41.01 30.55
CA GLY A 464 -12.66 -41.67 31.73
C GLY A 464 -14.18 -41.65 31.93
N TYR A 465 -15.00 -41.07 31.04
CA TYR A 465 -16.46 -40.98 31.24
C TYR A 465 -17.25 -41.89 30.29
N ALA A 466 -17.92 -42.92 30.83
CA ALA A 466 -18.86 -43.77 30.10
C ALA A 466 -20.30 -43.49 30.59
N PRO A 467 -21.27 -43.19 29.71
CA PRO A 467 -22.68 -43.23 30.07
C PRO A 467 -23.35 -44.53 29.60
N GLY A 468 -24.08 -45.16 30.52
CA GLY A 468 -25.11 -46.16 30.21
C GLY A 468 -26.46 -45.52 29.90
#